data_AF-A0A5D2XC10-F1
#
_entry.id   AF-A0A5D2XC10-F1
#
_cell.length_a   1.000
_cell.length_b   1.000
_cell.length_c   1.000
_cell.angle_alpha   90.00
_cell.angle_beta   90.00
_cell.angle_gamma   90.00
#
_symmetry.space_group_name_H-M   'P 1'
#
loop_
_entity.id
_entity.type
_entity.pdbx_description
1 polymer ?
#
loop_
_entity_poly.entity_id
_entity_poly.type
_entity_poly.pdbx_seq_one_letter_code
_entity_poly.pdbx_strand_id
1 'polypeptide(L)'
;MRLLFSSSPHRIPTLFRLARSHRPVCSSPPPPTWRSSNPMAILPESSAAAVIPSEERLATGFWIKYRRESVLSLYSPFALCLASGSLKIDTFRHYIAQDVHFLKAFAHAYELAEDCADDDDAKLAISELRKGILEELKMHNSFVQEWGSDCVNESPVNSATLKYTEFLLATASGKVEGLKAPGKLATPFEKTKIAAYTLGAMTPCMRLYAFLGKEFQKLLEPNEHNHPYKKWIENYSSESFQASAVQTEELLDKLSVPLTGEELNIIEKLYHQAMKLEIEFFYSQPLTQPTIAPLTKQHDPEQDHLMIFSDFDLTCTVVDSSAILAEIAIVTAPKSDQNQPASQIARMSSAELRNTWGLLSTQYTEEYEQCIESILPSEKVEFNYETLHKALEQLSDFEKRANSRVIESGVLKGLNLEDIKRAGQRLILQDGCISFFQKITKNKSLNANIHVLSYCWCGDLILTAFSSGGVDVLNIHANEFNYEESISTGEIVWKVQSPIDKIQAFNDILQDCSNERKKLSVYIGDSVGDLLCLVKADIGIVIGSSSSLRKVGSQYGVSFVPLFPGLVKKQKEFGEGRSPSIWKGQSGILYTASSWDDIHAFILGW
;
A
#
# COMPACT_ATOMS: atom_id res chain seq x y z
N MET A 1 -16.59 -9.05 -11.76
CA MET A 1 -16.25 -10.14 -12.72
C MET A 1 -14.89 -10.02 -13.45
N ARG A 2 -14.07 -8.95 -13.30
CA ARG A 2 -12.88 -8.74 -14.16
C ARG A 2 -11.63 -9.58 -13.88
N LEU A 3 -11.54 -10.31 -12.76
CA LEU A 3 -10.35 -11.08 -12.38
C LEU A 3 -10.39 -12.58 -12.70
N LEU A 4 -11.47 -13.09 -13.31
CA LEU A 4 -11.56 -14.55 -13.55
C LEU A 4 -10.70 -15.06 -14.70
N PHE A 5 -10.12 -14.18 -15.53
CA PHE A 5 -9.29 -14.58 -16.68
C PHE A 5 -8.08 -13.65 -16.91
N SER A 6 -7.26 -13.48 -15.88
CA SER A 6 -5.83 -13.16 -16.09
C SER A 6 -5.09 -14.46 -16.39
N SER A 7 -4.39 -14.52 -17.51
CA SER A 7 -3.64 -15.69 -17.99
C SER A 7 -2.42 -16.01 -17.11
N SER A 8 -2.66 -16.67 -15.97
CA SER A 8 -1.65 -17.40 -15.19
C SER A 8 -2.32 -18.40 -14.24
N PRO A 9 -1.88 -19.68 -14.17
CA PRO A 9 -2.55 -20.70 -13.39
C PRO A 9 -2.08 -20.64 -11.93
N HIS A 10 -2.70 -19.78 -11.12
CA HIS A 10 -2.58 -19.86 -9.67
C HIS A 10 -3.91 -20.25 -9.05
N ARG A 11 -3.94 -21.46 -8.47
CA ARG A 11 -5.07 -22.02 -7.74
C ARG A 11 -5.46 -21.06 -6.61
N ILE A 12 -6.74 -20.73 -6.53
CA ILE A 12 -7.39 -20.15 -5.34
C ILE A 12 -7.01 -21.01 -4.13
N PRO A 13 -6.37 -20.47 -3.08
CA PRO A 13 -6.15 -21.20 -1.85
C PRO A 13 -7.51 -21.54 -1.22
N THR A 14 -7.82 -22.83 -1.10
CA THR A 14 -9.00 -23.34 -0.38
C THR A 14 -9.01 -22.81 1.06
N LEU A 15 -9.84 -21.79 1.32
CA LEU A 15 -10.02 -21.13 2.62
C LEU A 15 -10.87 -21.92 3.64
N PHE A 16 -11.17 -23.19 3.39
CA PHE A 16 -11.96 -24.02 4.30
C PHE A 16 -11.45 -25.48 4.36
N ARG A 17 -10.48 -25.73 5.22
CA ARG A 17 -10.24 -27.06 5.81
C ARG A 17 -10.06 -26.90 7.30
N LEU A 18 -11.16 -27.08 8.05
CA LEU A 18 -11.21 -27.62 9.42
C LEU A 18 -12.66 -27.55 9.91
N ALA A 19 -13.47 -28.47 9.39
CA ALA A 19 -14.74 -28.84 10.01
C ALA A 19 -14.95 -30.34 9.75
N ARG A 20 -14.27 -31.17 10.56
CA ARG A 20 -14.62 -32.55 10.89
C ARG A 20 -13.53 -33.13 11.79
N SER A 21 -13.76 -33.10 13.09
CA SER A 21 -13.01 -33.88 14.08
C SER A 21 -13.93 -34.94 14.67
N HIS A 22 -13.57 -36.23 14.54
CA HIS A 22 -13.65 -37.28 15.59
C HIS A 22 -13.34 -38.71 15.02
N ARG A 23 -12.07 -39.15 15.20
CA ARG A 23 -11.49 -40.47 15.64
C ARG A 23 -11.87 -41.82 14.96
N PRO A 24 -11.12 -42.95 15.16
CA PRO A 24 -9.66 -43.17 15.37
C PRO A 24 -9.00 -44.37 14.60
N VAL A 25 -7.66 -44.32 14.45
CA VAL A 25 -6.56 -45.35 14.48
C VAL A 25 -6.79 -46.82 14.05
N CYS A 26 -6.02 -47.34 13.05
CA CYS A 26 -5.02 -48.45 13.20
C CYS A 26 -4.29 -48.92 11.89
N SER A 27 -2.96 -49.10 12.03
CA SER A 27 -2.00 -50.12 11.47
C SER A 27 -1.77 -50.42 9.96
N SER A 28 -0.49 -50.32 9.54
CA SER A 28 0.19 -50.96 8.37
C SER A 28 0.79 -52.35 8.76
N PRO A 29 1.58 -53.15 7.95
CA PRO A 29 2.14 -53.06 6.55
C PRO A 29 2.17 -54.46 5.78
N PRO A 30 3.12 -54.88 4.86
CA PRO A 30 3.60 -54.43 3.51
C PRO A 30 3.61 -55.55 2.36
N PRO A 31 4.59 -55.67 1.38
CA PRO A 31 4.43 -55.56 -0.11
C PRO A 31 4.83 -56.87 -0.91
N PRO A 32 5.06 -56.92 -2.29
CA PRO A 32 6.33 -56.48 -2.96
C PRO A 32 6.36 -56.21 -4.54
N THR A 33 7.47 -55.58 -4.99
CA THR A 33 8.39 -55.78 -6.18
C THR A 33 8.11 -55.51 -7.70
N TRP A 34 8.89 -54.54 -8.25
CA TRP A 34 9.82 -54.48 -9.43
C TRP A 34 9.56 -55.15 -10.82
N ARG A 35 9.62 -54.38 -11.93
CA ARG A 35 10.69 -54.35 -13.01
C ARG A 35 10.24 -53.76 -14.38
N SER A 36 11.12 -52.90 -14.95
CA SER A 36 11.56 -52.76 -16.38
C SER A 36 10.51 -52.55 -17.50
N SER A 37 10.59 -51.57 -18.41
CA SER A 37 11.61 -51.45 -19.49
C SER A 37 11.43 -50.13 -20.29
N ASN A 38 12.52 -49.51 -20.74
CA ASN A 38 12.60 -48.44 -21.77
C ASN A 38 12.97 -49.08 -23.14
N PRO A 39 12.75 -48.46 -24.33
CA PRO A 39 13.67 -47.41 -24.81
C PRO A 39 13.18 -46.38 -25.88
N MET A 40 13.96 -45.28 -26.01
CA MET A 40 14.17 -44.32 -27.14
C MET A 40 12.98 -43.49 -27.66
N ALA A 41 13.08 -42.21 -28.05
CA ALA A 41 14.06 -41.11 -27.98
C ALA A 41 13.38 -39.87 -28.62
N ILE A 42 13.88 -38.67 -28.31
CA ILE A 42 13.88 -37.37 -29.03
C ILE A 42 13.50 -36.21 -28.10
N LEU A 43 14.53 -35.40 -27.77
CA LEU A 43 14.46 -34.12 -27.06
C LEU A 43 13.99 -32.99 -28.00
N PRO A 44 13.41 -31.93 -27.43
CA PRO A 44 13.88 -30.58 -27.72
C PRO A 44 14.44 -29.89 -26.48
N GLU A 45 15.51 -29.14 -26.70
CA GLU A 45 16.29 -28.39 -25.72
C GLU A 45 15.55 -27.15 -25.16
N SER A 46 16.06 -26.70 -24.00
CA SER A 46 15.81 -25.43 -23.32
C SER A 46 14.56 -25.35 -22.43
N SER A 47 14.62 -26.08 -21.29
CA SER A 47 13.91 -25.65 -20.09
C SER A 47 14.86 -24.85 -19.22
N ALA A 48 14.54 -23.57 -19.01
CA ALA A 48 15.12 -22.73 -17.98
C ALA A 48 15.24 -23.53 -16.67
N ALA A 49 16.45 -23.60 -16.13
CA ALA A 49 16.68 -24.20 -14.83
C ALA A 49 15.74 -23.56 -13.82
N ALA A 50 14.94 -24.39 -13.16
CA ALA A 50 14.10 -23.98 -12.06
C ALA A 50 14.99 -23.31 -11.00
N VAL A 51 14.88 -21.99 -10.91
CA VAL A 51 15.45 -21.21 -9.80
C VAL A 51 14.69 -21.65 -8.56
N ILE A 52 15.32 -22.48 -7.75
CA ILE A 52 14.93 -22.70 -6.36
C ILE A 52 14.98 -21.30 -5.71
N PRO A 53 13.93 -20.81 -5.04
CA PRO A 53 13.99 -19.50 -4.40
C PRO A 53 15.14 -19.52 -3.41
N SER A 54 16.11 -18.62 -3.60
CA SER A 54 17.14 -18.35 -2.58
C SER A 54 16.42 -18.08 -1.26
N GLU A 55 16.91 -18.66 -0.17
CA GLU A 55 16.51 -18.25 1.18
C GLU A 55 16.45 -16.72 1.24
N GLU A 56 15.28 -16.18 1.56
CA GLU A 56 15.03 -14.74 1.55
C GLU A 56 15.96 -14.09 2.57
N ARG A 57 16.93 -13.28 2.09
CA ARG A 57 17.89 -12.57 2.93
C ARG A 57 17.18 -11.78 4.03
N LEU A 58 17.69 -11.82 5.26
CA LEU A 58 17.04 -11.26 6.46
C LEU A 58 16.77 -9.76 6.29
N ALA A 59 17.78 -9.00 5.86
CA ALA A 59 17.68 -7.56 5.66
C ALA A 59 16.62 -7.19 4.60
N THR A 60 16.58 -7.94 3.50
CA THR A 60 15.56 -7.78 2.44
C THR A 60 14.16 -8.05 2.98
N GLY A 61 14.00 -9.12 3.77
CA GLY A 61 12.73 -9.46 4.41
C GLY A 61 12.24 -8.35 5.34
N PHE A 62 13.12 -7.75 6.14
CA PHE A 62 12.77 -6.60 6.99
C PHE A 62 12.38 -5.36 6.19
N TRP A 63 13.12 -5.04 5.12
CA TRP A 63 12.78 -3.90 4.24
C TRP A 63 11.40 -4.05 3.60
N ILE A 64 11.05 -5.26 3.16
CA ILE A 64 9.71 -5.55 2.60
C ILE A 64 8.63 -5.42 3.69
N LYS A 65 8.90 -5.97 4.88
CA LYS A 65 7.95 -5.95 6.02
C LYS A 65 7.65 -4.53 6.52
N TYR A 66 8.65 -3.65 6.54
CA TYR A 66 8.56 -2.26 7.00
C TYR A 66 8.56 -1.26 5.85
N ARG A 67 8.04 -1.67 4.69
CA ARG A 67 7.89 -0.81 3.52
C ARG A 67 6.96 0.37 3.79
N ARG A 68 5.97 0.20 4.66
CA ARG A 68 5.06 1.28 5.06
C ARG A 68 5.83 2.47 5.63
N GLU A 69 6.81 2.21 6.49
CA GLU A 69 7.63 3.23 7.13
C GLU A 69 8.47 4.01 6.10
N SER A 70 9.01 3.34 5.08
CA SER A 70 9.76 4.04 4.03
C SER A 70 8.88 4.93 3.16
N VAL A 71 7.63 4.51 2.89
CA VAL A 71 6.62 5.33 2.22
C VAL A 71 6.27 6.55 3.08
N LEU A 72 6.07 6.39 4.39
CA LEU A 72 5.78 7.51 5.30
C LEU A 72 6.92 8.55 5.36
N SER A 73 8.18 8.08 5.32
CA SER A 73 9.35 8.96 5.20
C SER A 73 9.40 9.70 3.86
N LEU A 74 9.13 9.01 2.75
CA LEU A 74 9.11 9.60 1.41
C LEU A 74 8.10 10.74 1.28
N TYR A 75 6.91 10.56 1.84
CA TYR A 75 5.83 11.56 1.82
C TYR A 75 5.92 12.55 2.99
N SER A 76 6.97 12.48 3.82
CA SER A 76 7.14 13.46 4.89
C SER A 76 7.19 14.88 4.31
N PRO A 77 6.64 15.88 5.03
CA PRO A 77 6.63 17.26 4.54
C PRO A 77 8.04 17.79 4.20
N PHE A 78 9.06 17.34 4.92
CA PHE A 78 10.46 17.65 4.64
C PHE A 78 10.93 17.02 3.33
N ALA A 79 10.77 15.70 3.17
CA ALA A 79 11.18 14.96 1.98
C ALA A 79 10.50 15.51 0.72
N LEU A 80 9.20 15.78 0.79
CA LEU A 80 8.44 16.35 -0.32
C LEU A 80 8.97 17.72 -0.75
N CYS A 81 9.27 18.61 0.21
CA CYS A 81 9.84 19.93 -0.08
C CYS A 81 11.28 19.84 -0.60
N LEU A 82 12.07 18.88 -0.13
CA LEU A 82 13.43 18.67 -0.59
C LEU A 82 13.42 18.19 -2.04
N ALA A 83 12.57 17.21 -2.35
CA ALA A 83 12.40 16.65 -3.69
C ALA A 83 11.83 17.68 -4.70
N SER A 84 11.01 18.63 -4.26
CA SER A 84 10.46 19.69 -5.12
C SER A 84 11.42 20.86 -5.34
N GLY A 85 12.50 20.95 -4.57
CA GLY A 85 13.39 22.11 -4.54
C GLY A 85 12.79 23.32 -3.80
N SER A 86 11.60 23.21 -3.20
CA SER A 86 10.92 24.31 -2.51
C SER A 86 11.21 24.37 -1.00
N LEU A 87 12.03 23.46 -0.47
CA LEU A 87 12.50 23.51 0.92
C LEU A 87 13.25 24.82 1.16
N LYS A 88 12.97 25.52 2.27
CA LYS A 88 13.74 26.70 2.65
C LYS A 88 15.15 26.29 3.12
N ILE A 89 16.15 27.08 2.72
CA ILE A 89 17.55 26.79 3.04
C ILE A 89 17.82 26.71 4.54
N ASP A 90 17.14 27.51 5.37
CA ASP A 90 17.33 27.49 6.82
C ASP A 90 16.83 26.17 7.46
N THR A 91 15.76 25.59 6.93
CA THR A 91 15.31 24.24 7.34
C THR A 91 16.34 23.20 6.93
N PHE A 92 16.90 23.30 5.73
CA PHE A 92 17.96 22.39 5.27
C PHE A 92 19.21 22.50 6.14
N ARG A 93 19.64 23.71 6.49
CA ARG A 93 20.75 23.96 7.41
C ARG A 93 20.51 23.33 8.78
N HIS A 94 19.31 23.48 9.33
CA HIS A 94 18.95 22.84 10.60
C HIS A 94 19.02 21.32 10.50
N TYR A 95 18.49 20.74 9.43
CA TYR A 95 18.56 19.30 9.15
C TYR A 95 20.01 18.81 9.12
N ILE A 96 20.90 19.46 8.36
CA ILE A 96 22.33 19.12 8.29
C ILE A 96 23.01 19.27 9.66
N ALA A 97 22.67 20.30 10.43
CA ALA A 97 23.22 20.49 11.78
C ALA A 97 22.83 19.36 12.73
N GLN A 98 21.58 18.88 12.66
CA GLN A 98 21.15 17.70 13.44
C GLN A 98 21.79 16.42 12.92
N ASP A 99 21.98 16.29 11.60
CA ASP A 99 22.60 15.13 10.96
C ASP A 99 24.08 14.95 11.37
N VAL A 100 24.80 16.04 11.65
CA VAL A 100 26.16 15.97 12.25
C VAL A 100 26.17 15.22 13.59
N HIS A 101 25.13 15.35 14.41
CA HIS A 101 25.01 14.59 15.67
C HIS A 101 24.71 13.10 15.39
N PHE A 102 23.89 12.82 14.38
CA PHE A 102 23.63 11.47 13.89
C PHE A 102 24.92 10.77 13.44
N LEU A 103 25.67 11.39 12.54
CA LEU A 103 26.90 10.81 11.99
C LEU A 103 27.97 10.57 13.06
N LYS A 104 28.08 11.44 14.07
CA LYS A 104 28.95 11.21 15.23
C LYS A 104 28.54 9.96 16.03
N ALA A 105 27.24 9.79 16.28
CA ALA A 105 26.72 8.61 16.98
C ALA A 105 26.90 7.34 16.13
N PHE A 106 26.66 7.40 14.83
CA PHE A 106 26.88 6.29 13.89
C PHE A 106 28.35 5.87 13.82
N ALA A 107 29.29 6.83 13.75
CA ALA A 107 30.71 6.52 13.76
C ALA A 107 31.14 5.80 15.05
N HIS A 108 30.61 6.22 16.21
CA HIS A 108 30.88 5.56 17.49
C HIS A 108 30.20 4.19 17.61
N ALA A 109 28.97 4.05 17.08
CA ALA A 109 28.28 2.76 17.04
C ALA A 109 29.03 1.74 16.16
N TYR A 110 29.57 2.17 15.01
CA TYR A 110 30.42 1.30 14.19
C TYR A 110 31.72 0.92 14.90
N GLU A 111 32.36 1.84 15.62
CA GLU A 111 33.56 1.53 16.42
C GLU A 111 33.27 0.46 17.48
N LEU A 112 32.16 0.60 18.21
CA LEU A 112 31.72 -0.40 19.19
C LEU A 112 31.35 -1.75 18.53
N ALA A 113 30.74 -1.72 17.34
CA ALA A 113 30.41 -2.93 16.58
C ALA A 113 31.68 -3.62 16.06
N GLU A 114 32.69 -2.87 15.61
CA GLU A 114 34.00 -3.36 15.18
C GLU A 114 34.70 -4.09 16.33
N ASP A 115 34.72 -3.50 17.53
CA ASP A 115 35.28 -4.10 18.75
C ASP A 115 34.53 -5.38 19.21
N CYS A 116 33.27 -5.52 18.77
CA CYS A 116 32.40 -6.63 19.11
C CYS A 116 32.39 -7.75 18.07
N ALA A 117 32.82 -7.49 16.83
CA ALA A 117 32.90 -8.51 15.79
C ALA A 117 34.07 -9.46 16.07
N ASP A 118 33.86 -10.77 15.95
CA ASP A 118 34.92 -11.77 16.12
C ASP A 118 35.67 -12.04 14.81
N ASP A 119 34.93 -12.09 13.70
CA ASP A 119 35.39 -12.35 12.34
C ASP A 119 36.15 -11.16 11.73
N ASP A 120 37.37 -11.39 11.24
CA ASP A 120 38.24 -10.31 10.72
C ASP A 120 37.68 -9.68 9.43
N ASP A 121 37.01 -10.46 8.57
CA ASP A 121 36.34 -9.92 7.38
C ASP A 121 35.19 -8.99 7.79
N ALA A 122 34.41 -9.36 8.81
CA ALA A 122 33.36 -8.51 9.35
C ALA A 122 33.92 -7.22 9.98
N LYS A 123 35.03 -7.29 10.73
CA LYS A 123 35.71 -6.09 11.26
C LYS A 123 36.15 -5.16 10.15
N LEU A 124 36.79 -5.69 9.10
CA LEU A 124 37.22 -4.91 7.95
C LEU A 124 36.02 -4.21 7.27
N ALA A 125 34.94 -4.94 7.02
CA ALA A 125 33.72 -4.36 6.43
C ALA A 125 33.10 -3.27 7.32
N ILE A 126 33.04 -3.46 8.65
CA ILE A 126 32.56 -2.42 9.59
C ILE A 126 33.47 -1.19 9.56
N SER A 127 34.79 -1.41 9.53
CA SER A 127 35.79 -0.34 9.48
C SER A 127 35.68 0.51 8.21
N GLU A 128 35.40 -0.13 7.07
CA GLU A 128 35.13 0.55 5.79
C GLU A 128 33.86 1.41 5.87
N LEU A 129 32.76 0.87 6.42
CA LEU A 129 31.53 1.64 6.64
C LEU A 129 31.76 2.84 7.57
N ARG A 130 32.49 2.63 8.67
CA ARG A 130 32.89 3.70 9.60
C ARG A 130 33.68 4.79 8.90
N LYS A 131 34.62 4.43 8.02
CA LYS A 131 35.42 5.37 7.24
C LYS A 131 34.54 6.22 6.33
N GLY A 132 33.55 5.62 5.67
CA GLY A 132 32.57 6.35 4.84
C GLY A 132 31.82 7.42 5.62
N ILE A 133 31.30 7.09 6.82
CA ILE A 133 30.63 8.05 7.71
C ILE A 133 31.58 9.18 8.14
N LEU A 134 32.84 8.88 8.44
CA LEU A 134 33.82 9.90 8.82
C LEU A 134 34.17 10.85 7.66
N GLU A 135 34.15 10.36 6.41
CA GLU A 135 34.32 11.18 5.21
C GLU A 135 33.11 12.08 4.97
N GLU A 136 31.90 11.55 5.14
CA GLU A 136 30.65 12.33 5.06
C GLU A 136 30.59 13.40 6.15
N LEU A 137 30.96 13.07 7.39
CA LEU A 137 31.04 14.03 8.50
C LEU A 137 32.03 15.17 8.20
N LYS A 138 33.17 14.88 7.54
CA LYS A 138 34.12 15.93 7.09
C LYS A 138 33.47 16.83 6.03
N MET A 139 32.70 16.25 5.10
CA MET A 139 31.97 17.00 4.08
C MET A 139 30.94 17.93 4.72
N HIS A 140 30.09 17.44 5.63
CA HIS A 140 29.10 18.26 6.32
C HIS A 140 29.74 19.38 7.15
N ASN A 141 30.84 19.09 7.85
CA ASN A 141 31.59 20.12 8.58
C ASN A 141 32.12 21.21 7.64
N SER A 142 32.54 20.87 6.42
CA SER A 142 32.99 21.87 5.44
C SER A 142 31.84 22.76 4.95
N PHE A 143 30.65 22.18 4.67
CA PHE A 143 29.46 22.97 4.32
C PHE A 143 29.00 23.89 5.45
N VAL A 144 29.05 23.38 6.69
CA VAL A 144 28.73 24.16 7.90
C VAL A 144 29.69 25.33 8.08
N GLN A 145 30.99 25.13 7.87
CA GLN A 145 31.99 26.19 7.95
C GLN A 145 31.80 27.26 6.86
N GLU A 146 31.44 26.84 5.63
CA GLU A 146 31.10 27.75 4.53
C GLU A 146 29.85 28.60 4.81
N TRP A 147 28.91 28.11 5.61
CA TRP A 147 27.68 28.83 5.97
C TRP A 147 27.85 29.80 7.15
N GLY A 148 29.02 29.81 7.80
CA GLY A 148 29.34 30.65 8.95
C GLY A 148 29.27 29.90 10.28
N SER A 149 30.37 29.97 11.04
CA SER A 149 30.62 29.22 12.28
C SER A 149 29.62 29.46 13.43
N ASP A 150 28.83 30.54 13.37
CA ASP A 150 27.87 30.92 14.42
C ASP A 150 26.57 30.09 14.38
N CYS A 151 26.29 29.34 13.31
CA CYS A 151 25.01 28.62 13.14
C CYS A 151 24.96 27.21 13.79
N VAL A 152 26.09 26.56 14.09
CA VAL A 152 26.10 25.12 14.43
C VAL A 152 26.64 24.80 15.82
N ASN A 153 27.51 25.64 16.40
CA ASN A 153 28.01 25.39 17.76
C ASN A 153 26.96 25.62 18.87
N GLU A 154 25.79 26.19 18.55
CA GLU A 154 24.73 26.47 19.53
C GLU A 154 23.33 25.97 19.11
N SER A 155 23.20 25.12 18.08
CA SER A 155 21.89 24.53 17.78
C SER A 155 21.65 23.36 18.74
N PRO A 156 20.69 23.45 19.68
CA PRO A 156 20.44 22.35 20.61
C PRO A 156 19.99 21.11 19.85
N VAL A 157 20.45 19.95 20.30
CA VAL A 157 20.02 18.66 19.73
C VAL A 157 18.53 18.52 19.97
N ASN A 158 17.76 18.30 18.90
CA ASN A 158 16.32 18.18 19.02
C ASN A 158 15.94 16.82 19.65
N SER A 159 14.71 16.71 20.14
CA SER A 159 14.27 15.49 20.85
C SER A 159 14.31 14.24 19.97
N ALA A 160 14.01 14.34 18.68
CA ALA A 160 14.01 13.18 17.78
C ALA A 160 15.44 12.66 17.54
N THR A 161 16.39 13.56 17.28
CA THR A 161 17.81 13.25 17.14
C THR A 161 18.39 12.65 18.41
N LEU A 162 18.05 13.21 19.59
CA LEU A 162 18.46 12.62 20.87
C LEU A 162 17.93 11.19 21.05
N LYS A 163 16.62 10.97 20.86
CA LYS A 163 16.03 9.64 21.00
C LYS A 163 16.70 8.60 20.11
N TYR A 164 16.98 8.93 18.85
CA TYR A 164 17.64 8.00 17.95
C TYR A 164 19.08 7.74 18.40
N THR A 165 19.88 8.79 18.55
CA THR A 165 21.30 8.63 18.91
C THR A 165 21.48 7.88 20.24
N GLU A 166 20.62 8.13 21.24
CA GLU A 166 20.61 7.36 22.49
C GLU A 166 20.21 5.89 22.28
N PHE A 167 19.16 5.62 21.48
CA PHE A 167 18.75 4.26 21.14
C PHE A 167 19.87 3.47 20.45
N LEU A 168 20.54 4.09 19.47
CA LEU A 168 21.63 3.46 18.72
C LEU A 168 22.83 3.17 19.63
N LEU A 169 23.27 4.16 20.41
CA LEU A 169 24.42 4.00 21.30
C LEU A 169 24.14 3.03 22.45
N ALA A 170 22.90 3.00 22.97
CA ALA A 170 22.49 2.00 23.95
C ALA A 170 22.56 0.59 23.35
N THR A 171 22.07 0.41 22.11
CA THR A 171 22.15 -0.86 21.37
C THR A 171 23.59 -1.29 21.17
N ALA A 172 24.46 -0.39 20.68
CA ALA A 172 25.88 -0.64 20.46
C ALA A 172 26.66 -0.93 21.75
N SER A 173 26.22 -0.38 22.88
CA SER A 173 26.78 -0.66 24.21
C SER A 173 26.24 -1.97 24.82
N GLY A 174 25.41 -2.74 24.10
CA GLY A 174 24.81 -3.99 24.57
C GLY A 174 23.63 -3.83 25.54
N LYS A 175 23.05 -2.61 25.68
CA LYS A 175 21.85 -2.35 26.49
C LYS A 175 20.58 -2.66 25.70
N VAL A 176 20.42 -3.91 25.27
CA VAL A 176 19.25 -4.37 24.52
C VAL A 176 18.36 -5.23 25.42
N GLU A 177 17.05 -4.98 25.42
CA GLU A 177 16.09 -5.78 26.16
C GLU A 177 16.17 -7.27 25.74
N GLY A 178 16.26 -8.16 26.73
CA GLY A 178 16.42 -9.61 26.51
C GLY A 178 17.86 -10.11 26.63
N LEU A 179 18.87 -9.23 26.59
CA LEU A 179 20.21 -9.57 27.07
C LEU A 179 20.22 -9.53 28.61
N LYS A 180 20.73 -10.58 29.26
CA LYS A 180 21.06 -10.51 30.68
C LYS A 180 22.10 -9.38 30.85
N ALA A 181 21.85 -8.49 31.82
CA ALA A 181 22.62 -7.28 32.13
C ALA A 181 24.14 -7.42 31.94
N PRO A 182 24.88 -6.33 31.65
CA PRO A 182 26.29 -6.36 31.28
C PRO A 182 27.17 -6.75 32.47
N GLY A 183 27.19 -8.05 32.80
CA GLY A 183 28.40 -8.68 33.29
C GLY A 183 29.43 -8.64 32.17
N LYS A 184 30.71 -8.59 32.53
CA LYS A 184 31.86 -8.69 31.61
C LYS A 184 31.56 -9.74 30.54
N LEU A 185 31.21 -9.31 29.32
CA LEU A 185 30.74 -10.17 28.23
C LEU A 185 31.69 -11.35 28.10
N ALA A 186 31.17 -12.56 28.32
CA ALA A 186 31.99 -13.68 28.73
C ALA A 186 32.59 -14.44 27.54
N THR A 187 31.99 -14.32 26.35
CA THR A 187 32.41 -15.07 25.16
C THR A 187 32.47 -14.21 23.89
N PRO A 188 33.36 -14.54 22.92
CA PRO A 188 33.37 -13.89 21.59
C PRO A 188 32.02 -13.96 20.87
N PHE A 189 31.28 -15.05 21.05
CA PHE A 189 29.95 -15.22 20.49
C PHE A 189 28.93 -14.19 21.01
N GLU A 190 28.94 -13.88 22.31
CA GLU A 190 28.07 -12.85 22.89
C GLU A 190 28.40 -11.45 22.39
N LYS A 191 29.68 -11.18 22.05
CA LYS A 191 30.08 -9.90 21.45
C LYS A 191 29.59 -9.78 20.02
N THR A 192 29.72 -10.83 19.19
CA THR A 192 29.24 -10.81 17.80
C THR A 192 27.74 -10.52 17.71
N LYS A 193 26.93 -10.93 18.70
CA LYS A 193 25.50 -10.57 18.79
C LYS A 193 25.28 -9.06 18.87
N ILE A 194 26.11 -8.36 19.64
CA ILE A 194 26.02 -6.90 19.77
C ILE A 194 26.35 -6.23 18.44
N ALA A 195 27.35 -6.73 17.69
CA ALA A 195 27.63 -6.25 16.34
C ALA A 195 26.43 -6.45 15.41
N ALA A 196 25.80 -7.63 15.42
CA ALA A 196 24.59 -7.91 14.65
C ALA A 196 23.41 -7.00 15.02
N TYR A 197 23.17 -6.79 16.32
CA TYR A 197 22.10 -5.91 16.82
C TYR A 197 22.35 -4.44 16.45
N THR A 198 23.60 -4.01 16.53
CA THR A 198 24.00 -2.66 16.12
C THR A 198 23.76 -2.45 14.64
N LEU A 199 24.19 -3.39 13.79
CA LEU A 199 23.87 -3.31 12.36
C LEU A 199 22.36 -3.37 12.11
N GLY A 200 21.61 -4.19 12.85
CA GLY A 200 20.15 -4.21 12.79
C GLY A 200 19.49 -2.84 13.00
N ALA A 201 20.06 -2.01 13.88
CA ALA A 201 19.61 -0.65 14.15
C ALA A 201 20.14 0.41 13.16
N MET A 202 21.18 0.10 12.37
CA MET A 202 21.84 1.03 11.43
C MET A 202 21.45 0.79 9.97
N THR A 203 21.28 -0.48 9.56
CA THR A 203 20.87 -0.88 8.20
C THR A 203 19.64 -0.13 7.67
N PRO A 204 18.54 0.08 8.43
CA PRO A 204 17.37 0.78 7.90
C PRO A 204 17.68 2.23 7.49
N CYS A 205 18.57 2.93 8.20
CA CYS A 205 18.99 4.29 7.85
C CYS A 205 19.69 4.30 6.46
N MET A 206 20.74 3.49 6.31
CA MET A 206 21.49 3.36 5.05
C MET A 206 20.57 3.01 3.87
N ARG A 207 19.68 2.04 4.09
CA ARG A 207 18.72 1.59 3.08
C ARG A 207 17.69 2.67 2.73
N LEU A 208 17.16 3.38 3.72
CA LEU A 208 16.17 4.43 3.52
C LEU A 208 16.74 5.60 2.73
N TYR A 209 17.94 6.07 3.07
CA TYR A 209 18.60 7.15 2.34
C TYR A 209 18.92 6.76 0.89
N ALA A 210 19.38 5.52 0.67
CA ALA A 210 19.58 4.97 -0.66
C ALA A 210 18.27 4.95 -1.48
N PHE A 211 17.17 4.55 -0.85
CA PHE A 211 15.84 4.56 -1.45
C PHE A 211 15.37 5.98 -1.80
N LEU A 212 15.42 6.92 -0.85
CA LEU A 212 15.01 8.31 -1.06
C LEU A 212 15.84 8.98 -2.16
N GLY A 213 17.15 8.78 -2.17
CA GLY A 213 18.04 9.28 -3.21
C GLY A 213 17.62 8.80 -4.59
N LYS A 214 17.32 7.51 -4.76
CA LYS A 214 16.84 6.95 -6.04
C LYS A 214 15.47 7.47 -6.44
N GLU A 215 14.53 7.61 -5.50
CA GLU A 215 13.21 8.17 -5.81
C GLU A 215 13.32 9.64 -6.23
N PHE A 216 14.16 10.45 -5.58
CA PHE A 216 14.33 11.86 -5.95
C PHE A 216 15.12 12.04 -7.24
N GLN A 217 16.10 11.17 -7.52
CA GLN A 217 16.86 11.21 -8.78
C GLN A 217 15.93 11.06 -10.00
N LYS A 218 14.88 10.23 -9.92
CA LYS A 218 13.88 10.06 -11.00
C LYS A 218 13.07 11.33 -11.29
N LEU A 219 13.05 12.28 -10.37
CA LEU A 219 12.26 13.51 -10.45
C LEU A 219 13.06 14.70 -11.00
N LEU A 220 14.39 14.59 -11.06
CA LEU A 220 15.24 15.62 -11.64
C LEU A 220 15.01 15.69 -13.16
N GLU A 221 14.69 16.88 -13.68
CA GLU A 221 14.60 17.04 -15.13
C GLU A 221 16.02 16.98 -15.75
N PRO A 222 16.19 16.36 -16.94
CA PRO A 222 17.51 16.21 -17.56
C PRO A 222 18.29 17.52 -17.75
N ASN A 223 17.59 18.65 -17.88
CA ASN A 223 18.16 19.98 -18.09
C ASN A 223 18.03 20.90 -16.86
N GLU A 224 17.58 20.38 -15.70
CA GLU A 224 17.49 21.16 -14.47
C GLU A 224 18.87 21.23 -13.80
N HIS A 225 19.62 22.27 -14.17
CA HIS A 225 20.93 22.54 -13.59
C HIS A 225 20.85 23.27 -12.24
N ASN A 226 19.69 23.84 -11.89
CA ASN A 226 19.54 24.77 -10.76
C ASN A 226 18.78 24.19 -9.55
N HIS A 227 18.55 22.87 -9.48
CA HIS A 227 17.88 22.29 -8.32
C HIS A 227 18.72 22.51 -7.04
N PRO A 228 18.23 23.23 -6.01
CA PRO A 228 19.06 23.65 -4.86
C PRO A 228 19.70 22.49 -4.09
N TYR A 229 19.04 21.34 -4.07
CA TYR A 229 19.45 20.15 -3.32
C TYR A 229 20.02 19.03 -4.21
N LYS A 230 20.42 19.36 -5.45
CA LYS A 230 20.92 18.36 -6.42
C LYS A 230 22.07 17.52 -5.88
N LYS A 231 23.04 18.15 -5.21
CA LYS A 231 24.21 17.45 -4.62
C LYS A 231 23.81 16.38 -3.60
N TRP A 232 22.81 16.68 -2.75
CA TRP A 232 22.27 15.73 -1.78
C TRP A 232 21.66 14.52 -2.51
N ILE A 233 20.83 14.78 -3.54
CA ILE A 233 20.17 13.75 -4.33
C ILE A 233 21.21 12.87 -5.06
N GLU A 234 22.19 13.48 -5.71
CA GLU A 234 23.27 12.79 -6.43
C GLU A 234 24.14 11.94 -5.49
N ASN A 235 24.42 12.42 -4.27
CA ASN A 235 25.19 11.68 -3.28
C ASN A 235 24.50 10.37 -2.88
N TYR A 236 23.25 10.44 -2.41
CA TYR A 236 22.52 9.26 -1.95
C TYR A 236 22.03 8.34 -3.08
N SER A 237 21.93 8.86 -4.32
CA SER A 237 21.62 8.05 -5.50
C SER A 237 22.86 7.49 -6.23
N SER A 238 24.06 7.87 -5.81
CA SER A 238 25.34 7.43 -6.41
C SER A 238 25.54 5.92 -6.29
N GLU A 239 26.23 5.32 -7.27
CA GLU A 239 26.53 3.88 -7.23
C GLU A 239 27.34 3.49 -5.99
N SER A 240 28.23 4.35 -5.52
CA SER A 240 29.01 4.12 -4.30
C SER A 240 28.14 4.05 -3.05
N PHE A 241 27.20 4.99 -2.86
CA PHE A 241 26.32 4.96 -1.68
C PHE A 241 25.38 3.75 -1.72
N GLN A 242 24.86 3.42 -2.90
CA GLN A 242 24.02 2.24 -3.10
C GLN A 242 24.78 0.95 -2.78
N ALA A 243 26.05 0.85 -3.20
CA ALA A 243 26.91 -0.28 -2.87
C ALA A 243 27.15 -0.39 -1.36
N SER A 244 27.38 0.73 -0.66
CA SER A 244 27.53 0.73 0.80
C SER A 244 26.24 0.30 1.54
N ALA A 245 25.07 0.70 1.05
CA ALA A 245 23.79 0.23 1.60
C ALA A 245 23.65 -1.29 1.45
N VAL A 246 23.96 -1.84 0.26
CA VAL A 246 23.95 -3.30 0.02
C VAL A 246 24.99 -4.02 0.88
N GLN A 247 26.21 -3.48 0.99
CA GLN A 247 27.26 -4.03 1.85
C GLN A 247 26.81 -4.10 3.32
N THR A 248 26.07 -3.09 3.80
CA THR A 248 25.51 -3.06 5.15
C THR A 248 24.45 -4.14 5.34
N GLU A 249 23.57 -4.34 4.34
CA GLU A 249 22.56 -5.41 4.34
C GLU A 249 23.22 -6.81 4.34
N GLU A 250 24.21 -7.04 3.48
CA GLU A 250 24.93 -8.32 3.38
C GLU A 250 25.71 -8.65 4.66
N LEU A 251 26.29 -7.64 5.30
CA LEU A 251 26.99 -7.81 6.56
C LEU A 251 26.02 -8.15 7.69
N LEU A 252 24.84 -7.50 7.74
CA LEU A 252 23.78 -7.86 8.69
C LEU A 252 23.34 -9.31 8.49
N ASP A 253 23.13 -9.73 7.24
CA ASP A 253 22.76 -11.13 6.93
C ASP A 253 23.86 -12.09 7.42
N LYS A 254 25.13 -11.80 7.13
CA LYS A 254 26.29 -12.62 7.56
C LYS A 254 26.35 -12.76 9.09
N LEU A 255 26.25 -11.65 9.81
CA LEU A 255 26.29 -11.66 11.28
C LEU A 255 25.07 -12.31 11.93
N SER A 256 23.98 -12.46 11.18
CA SER A 256 22.73 -13.06 11.65
C SER A 256 22.66 -14.58 11.47
N VAL A 257 23.50 -15.17 10.60
CA VAL A 257 23.53 -16.63 10.35
C VAL A 257 23.60 -17.50 11.61
N PRO A 258 24.44 -17.20 12.62
CA PRO A 258 24.58 -18.07 13.79
C PRO A 258 23.54 -17.78 14.89
N LEU A 259 22.59 -16.88 14.66
CA LEU A 259 21.62 -16.44 15.67
C LEU A 259 20.39 -17.36 15.74
N THR A 260 19.81 -17.44 16.93
CA THR A 260 18.54 -18.14 17.16
C THR A 260 17.34 -17.31 16.71
N GLY A 261 16.18 -17.95 16.53
CA GLY A 261 14.94 -17.24 16.14
C GLY A 261 14.51 -16.13 17.12
N GLU A 262 14.80 -16.27 18.42
CA GLU A 262 14.54 -15.22 19.41
C GLU A 262 15.44 -14.00 19.19
N GLU A 263 16.71 -14.23 18.85
CA GLU A 263 17.70 -13.17 18.60
C GLU A 263 17.44 -12.46 17.27
N LEU A 264 17.01 -13.19 16.24
CA LEU A 264 16.55 -12.59 14.97
C LEU A 264 15.32 -11.70 15.18
N ASN A 265 14.40 -12.08 16.07
CA ASN A 265 13.25 -11.24 16.44
C ASN A 265 13.67 -9.97 17.21
N ILE A 266 14.79 -10.00 17.94
CA ILE A 266 15.37 -8.78 18.54
C ILE A 266 15.89 -7.86 17.44
N ILE A 267 16.63 -8.37 16.45
CA ILE A 267 17.09 -7.58 15.30
C ILE A 267 15.90 -6.96 14.56
N GLU A 268 14.85 -7.73 14.32
CA GLU A 268 13.62 -7.22 13.69
C GLU A 268 13.05 -6.01 14.45
N LYS A 269 12.93 -6.12 15.78
CA LYS A 269 12.43 -5.03 16.63
C LYS A 269 13.33 -3.79 16.58
N LEU A 270 14.65 -3.98 16.60
CA LEU A 270 15.62 -2.90 16.50
C LEU A 270 15.53 -2.20 15.13
N TYR A 271 15.43 -2.98 14.05
CA TYR A 271 15.25 -2.47 12.69
C TYR A 271 13.98 -1.63 12.57
N HIS A 272 12.86 -2.16 13.06
CA HIS A 272 11.57 -1.45 13.05
C HIS A 272 11.60 -0.17 13.89
N GLN A 273 12.23 -0.21 15.07
CA GLN A 273 12.35 0.94 15.94
C GLN A 273 13.21 2.03 15.28
N ALA A 274 14.31 1.66 14.62
CA ALA A 274 15.13 2.58 13.84
C ALA A 274 14.33 3.24 12.70
N MET A 275 13.53 2.47 11.94
CA MET A 275 12.63 3.04 10.90
C MET A 275 11.64 4.07 11.47
N LYS A 276 11.05 3.83 12.65
CA LYS A 276 10.17 4.81 13.30
C LYS A 276 10.91 6.08 13.71
N LEU A 277 12.12 5.93 14.24
CA LEU A 277 12.94 7.06 14.66
C LEU A 277 13.44 7.89 13.46
N GLU A 278 13.69 7.26 12.30
CA GLU A 278 13.93 7.97 11.04
C GLU A 278 12.73 8.84 10.63
N ILE A 279 11.51 8.29 10.71
CA ILE A 279 10.29 9.07 10.42
C ILE A 279 10.16 10.23 11.42
N GLU A 280 10.35 9.98 12.72
CA GLU A 280 10.38 11.05 13.74
C GLU A 280 11.37 12.15 13.37
N PHE A 281 12.56 11.77 12.92
CA PHE A 281 13.59 12.71 12.52
C PHE A 281 13.13 13.60 11.36
N PHE A 282 12.58 13.03 10.29
CA PHE A 282 12.05 13.81 9.15
C PHE A 282 10.86 14.71 9.54
N TYR A 283 9.96 14.24 10.39
CA TYR A 283 8.79 15.01 10.84
C TYR A 283 9.14 16.09 11.88
N SER A 284 10.27 15.96 12.58
CA SER A 284 10.74 16.95 13.55
C SER A 284 11.36 18.20 12.90
N GLN A 285 11.64 18.17 11.60
CA GLN A 285 12.31 19.27 10.92
C GLN A 285 11.43 20.54 10.90
N PRO A 286 11.99 21.72 11.23
CA PRO A 286 11.23 22.95 11.35
C PRO A 286 10.83 23.47 9.96
N LEU A 287 9.57 23.28 9.60
CA LEU A 287 9.01 23.75 8.33
C LEU A 287 8.21 25.03 8.55
N THR A 288 8.67 26.13 7.97
CA THR A 288 7.97 27.43 8.00
C THR A 288 7.25 27.73 6.70
N GLN A 289 7.56 26.98 5.64
CA GLN A 289 6.84 27.00 4.38
C GLN A 289 5.59 26.12 4.46
N PRO A 290 4.52 26.47 3.73
CA PRO A 290 3.33 25.65 3.67
C PRO A 290 3.59 24.40 2.82
N THR A 291 3.04 23.25 3.24
CA THR A 291 3.24 21.94 2.59
C THR A 291 1.91 21.34 2.18
N ILE A 292 1.87 20.67 1.02
CA ILE A 292 0.63 20.08 0.48
C ILE A 292 0.34 18.67 1.01
N ALA A 293 1.33 18.06 1.67
CA ALA A 293 1.22 16.79 2.36
C ALA A 293 1.75 16.93 3.82
N PRO A 294 1.20 16.16 4.78
CA PRO A 294 -0.04 15.42 4.62
C PRO A 294 -1.22 16.39 4.40
N LEU A 295 -2.25 15.95 3.67
CA LEU A 295 -3.37 16.79 3.28
C LEU A 295 -4.08 17.42 4.49
N THR A 296 -4.12 16.67 5.59
CA THR A 296 -4.70 17.08 6.88
C THR A 296 -3.92 18.18 7.61
N LYS A 297 -2.68 18.49 7.22
CA LYS A 297 -1.87 19.52 7.90
C LYS A 297 -2.35 20.95 7.64
N GLN A 298 -2.92 21.22 6.46
CA GLN A 298 -3.51 22.52 6.13
C GLN A 298 -5.02 22.56 6.34
N HIS A 299 -5.61 21.45 6.79
CA HIS A 299 -7.05 21.34 7.01
C HIS A 299 -7.42 22.08 8.29
N ASP A 300 -8.27 23.10 8.19
CA ASP A 300 -8.90 23.75 9.34
C ASP A 300 -10.26 23.08 9.61
N PRO A 301 -10.40 22.22 10.64
CA PRO A 301 -11.63 21.45 10.87
C PRO A 301 -12.87 22.31 11.16
N GLU A 302 -12.69 23.58 11.54
CA GLU A 302 -13.80 24.50 11.77
C GLU A 302 -14.39 25.07 10.47
N GLN A 303 -13.55 25.20 9.43
CA GLN A 303 -13.89 25.84 8.16
C GLN A 303 -13.97 24.87 6.98
N ASP A 304 -13.18 23.81 7.04
CA ASP A 304 -13.02 22.81 6.00
C ASP A 304 -13.78 21.53 6.36
N HIS A 305 -14.18 20.80 5.33
CA HIS A 305 -14.82 19.50 5.47
C HIS A 305 -14.21 18.51 4.49
N LEU A 306 -13.59 17.45 5.01
CA LEU A 306 -12.92 16.45 4.19
C LEU A 306 -13.90 15.34 3.79
N MET A 307 -14.19 15.23 2.50
CA MET A 307 -15.10 14.21 1.96
C MET A 307 -14.28 13.11 1.29
N ILE A 308 -14.20 11.94 1.91
CA ILE A 308 -13.50 10.77 1.35
C ILE A 308 -14.50 9.78 0.79
N PHE A 309 -14.35 9.50 -0.50
CA PHE A 309 -15.12 8.50 -1.22
C PHE A 309 -14.18 7.36 -1.62
N SER A 310 -14.65 6.13 -1.48
CA SER A 310 -13.93 4.95 -1.97
C SER A 310 -14.89 4.02 -2.68
N ASP A 311 -14.45 3.48 -3.81
CA ASP A 311 -15.01 2.22 -4.28
C ASP A 311 -14.61 1.07 -3.35
N PHE A 312 -15.31 -0.05 -3.45
CA PHE A 312 -15.07 -1.23 -2.63
C PHE A 312 -14.36 -2.36 -3.40
N ASP A 313 -14.85 -2.69 -4.59
CA ASP A 313 -14.45 -3.90 -5.29
C ASP A 313 -13.10 -3.71 -5.97
N LEU A 314 -12.11 -4.52 -5.62
CA LEU A 314 -10.72 -4.42 -6.11
C LEU A 314 -9.97 -3.15 -5.66
N THR A 315 -10.69 -2.09 -5.28
CA THR A 315 -10.17 -0.91 -4.58
C THR A 315 -9.85 -1.22 -3.11
N CYS A 316 -10.84 -1.72 -2.36
CA CYS A 316 -10.67 -2.12 -0.95
C CYS A 316 -10.44 -3.63 -0.82
N THR A 317 -11.04 -4.44 -1.68
CA THR A 317 -10.95 -5.90 -1.63
C THR A 317 -9.84 -6.45 -2.53
N VAL A 318 -9.34 -7.64 -2.23
CA VAL A 318 -8.43 -8.38 -3.15
C VAL A 318 -9.22 -9.18 -4.20
N VAL A 319 -10.47 -9.52 -3.88
CA VAL A 319 -11.37 -10.31 -4.72
C VAL A 319 -12.69 -9.56 -4.88
N ASP A 320 -13.26 -9.65 -6.08
CA ASP A 320 -14.53 -9.05 -6.46
C ASP A 320 -15.70 -9.62 -5.63
N SER A 321 -16.53 -8.73 -5.08
CA SER A 321 -17.66 -9.09 -4.21
C SER A 321 -18.72 -9.94 -4.91
N SER A 322 -18.95 -9.75 -6.21
CA SER A 322 -19.91 -10.56 -6.98
C SER A 322 -19.48 -12.02 -7.05
N ALA A 323 -18.17 -12.28 -7.18
CA ALA A 323 -17.62 -13.63 -7.19
C ALA A 323 -17.75 -14.31 -5.82
N ILE A 324 -17.61 -13.54 -4.74
CA ILE A 324 -17.81 -14.05 -3.37
C ILE A 324 -19.26 -14.45 -3.15
N LEU A 325 -20.21 -13.60 -3.52
CA LEU A 325 -21.64 -13.89 -3.41
C LEU A 325 -22.05 -15.11 -4.23
N ALA A 326 -21.52 -15.25 -5.44
CA ALA A 326 -21.72 -16.43 -6.28
C ALA A 326 -21.13 -17.71 -5.65
N GLU A 327 -19.94 -17.64 -5.08
CA GLU A 327 -19.32 -18.81 -4.41
C GLU A 327 -20.12 -19.23 -3.17
N ILE A 328 -20.62 -18.27 -2.37
CA ILE A 328 -21.54 -18.58 -1.26
C ILE A 328 -22.78 -19.28 -1.81
N ALA A 329 -23.34 -18.80 -2.92
CA ALA A 329 -24.51 -19.42 -3.55
C ALA A 329 -24.21 -20.87 -3.97
N ILE A 330 -23.06 -21.12 -4.59
CA ILE A 330 -22.65 -22.45 -5.08
C ILE A 330 -22.38 -23.43 -3.93
N VAL A 331 -21.68 -22.99 -2.88
CA VAL A 331 -21.25 -23.86 -1.77
C VAL A 331 -22.40 -24.21 -0.83
N THR A 332 -23.35 -23.29 -0.64
CA THR A 332 -24.52 -23.49 0.25
C THR A 332 -25.71 -24.15 -0.45
N ALA A 333 -25.65 -24.31 -1.77
CA ALA A 333 -26.73 -24.94 -2.54
C ALA A 333 -26.79 -26.47 -2.33
N PRO A 334 -27.99 -27.05 -2.44
CA PRO A 334 -28.16 -28.49 -2.34
C PRO A 334 -27.41 -29.22 -3.46
N LYS A 335 -26.94 -30.42 -3.14
CA LYS A 335 -26.36 -31.33 -4.14
C LYS A 335 -27.47 -31.92 -5.01
N SER A 336 -27.16 -32.25 -6.26
CA SER A 336 -28.10 -32.82 -7.24
C SER A 336 -28.90 -34.02 -6.73
N ASP A 337 -28.36 -34.74 -5.73
CA ASP A 337 -28.90 -36.02 -5.25
C ASP A 337 -29.72 -35.88 -3.95
N GLN A 338 -29.99 -34.67 -3.46
CA GLN A 338 -30.77 -34.42 -2.25
C GLN A 338 -32.17 -33.89 -2.59
N ASN A 339 -33.22 -34.66 -2.28
CA ASN A 339 -34.61 -34.20 -2.41
C ASN A 339 -34.87 -33.00 -1.49
N GLN A 340 -35.24 -31.85 -2.07
CA GLN A 340 -35.66 -30.68 -1.30
C GLN A 340 -37.04 -30.95 -0.66
N PRO A 341 -37.23 -30.69 0.64
CA PRO A 341 -38.56 -30.72 1.25
C PRO A 341 -39.44 -29.61 0.64
N ALA A 342 -40.72 -29.92 0.39
CA ALA A 342 -41.68 -29.07 -0.34
C ALA A 342 -41.94 -27.67 0.27
N SER A 343 -41.38 -27.36 1.44
CA SER A 343 -41.51 -26.08 2.14
C SER A 343 -40.33 -25.12 1.92
N GLN A 344 -39.31 -25.50 1.13
CA GLN A 344 -38.17 -24.64 0.82
C GLN A 344 -38.35 -23.93 -0.52
N ILE A 345 -37.89 -22.68 -0.58
CA ILE A 345 -37.80 -21.89 -1.80
C ILE A 345 -37.07 -22.71 -2.88
N ALA A 346 -37.72 -22.94 -4.03
CA ALA A 346 -37.11 -23.66 -5.14
C ALA A 346 -35.81 -22.99 -5.57
N ARG A 347 -34.68 -23.69 -5.33
CA ARG A 347 -33.32 -23.22 -5.55
C ARG A 347 -32.57 -24.17 -6.46
N MET A 348 -31.76 -23.62 -7.36
CA MET A 348 -30.84 -24.36 -8.22
C MET A 348 -29.87 -25.22 -7.40
N SER A 349 -29.47 -26.36 -7.97
CA SER A 349 -28.42 -27.20 -7.40
C SER A 349 -27.04 -26.54 -7.54
N SER A 350 -26.07 -26.99 -6.72
CA SER A 350 -24.68 -26.48 -6.79
C SER A 350 -24.04 -26.61 -8.18
N ALA A 351 -24.37 -27.67 -8.94
CA ALA A 351 -23.86 -27.88 -10.30
C ALA A 351 -24.47 -26.89 -11.31
N GLU A 352 -25.79 -26.68 -11.22
CA GLU A 352 -26.49 -25.71 -12.07
C GLU A 352 -26.01 -24.29 -11.80
N LEU A 353 -25.86 -23.90 -10.52
CA LEU A 353 -25.34 -22.58 -10.17
C LEU A 353 -23.93 -22.35 -10.73
N ARG A 354 -23.04 -23.34 -10.63
CA ARG A 354 -21.69 -23.22 -11.19
C ARG A 354 -21.72 -23.02 -12.70
N ASN A 355 -22.56 -23.77 -13.41
CA ASN A 355 -22.70 -23.66 -14.86
C ASN A 355 -23.30 -22.31 -15.27
N THR A 356 -24.38 -21.88 -14.62
CA THR A 356 -25.05 -20.62 -14.91
C THR A 356 -24.16 -19.42 -14.58
N TRP A 357 -23.47 -19.45 -13.43
CA TRP A 357 -22.48 -18.42 -13.09
C TRP A 357 -21.34 -18.35 -14.10
N GLY A 358 -20.82 -19.52 -14.52
CA GLY A 358 -19.81 -19.60 -15.58
C GLY A 358 -20.27 -18.94 -16.87
N LEU A 359 -21.50 -19.24 -17.33
CA LEU A 359 -22.07 -18.64 -18.52
C LEU A 359 -22.24 -17.12 -18.39
N LEU A 360 -22.83 -16.65 -17.28
CA LEU A 360 -23.02 -15.23 -17.02
C LEU A 360 -21.69 -14.47 -16.97
N SER A 361 -20.66 -15.06 -16.33
CA SER A 361 -19.34 -14.45 -16.21
C SER A 361 -18.61 -14.36 -17.55
N THR A 362 -18.69 -15.39 -18.38
CA THR A 362 -18.12 -15.38 -19.74
C THR A 362 -18.81 -14.33 -20.59
N GLN A 363 -20.15 -14.35 -20.62
CA GLN A 363 -20.94 -13.39 -21.38
C GLN A 363 -20.68 -11.94 -20.93
N TYR A 364 -20.61 -11.69 -19.62
CA TYR A 364 -20.27 -10.37 -19.10
C TYR A 364 -18.91 -9.90 -19.60
N THR A 365 -17.90 -10.76 -19.56
CA THR A 365 -16.53 -10.39 -19.94
C THR A 365 -16.47 -10.01 -21.43
N GLU A 366 -17.05 -10.83 -22.29
CA GLU A 366 -17.10 -10.60 -23.74
C GLU A 366 -17.87 -9.32 -24.09
N GLU A 367 -19.07 -9.14 -23.53
CA GLU A 367 -19.89 -7.95 -23.80
C GLU A 367 -19.28 -6.68 -23.18
N TYR A 368 -18.63 -6.79 -22.02
CA TYR A 368 -17.94 -5.67 -21.39
C TYR A 368 -16.79 -5.20 -22.27
N GLU A 369 -15.96 -6.10 -22.80
CA GLU A 369 -14.89 -5.73 -23.74
C GLU A 369 -15.45 -5.04 -24.99
N GLN A 370 -16.52 -5.59 -25.57
CA GLN A 370 -17.20 -4.97 -26.72
C GLN A 370 -17.74 -3.57 -26.39
N CYS A 371 -18.35 -3.41 -25.21
CA CYS A 371 -18.84 -2.12 -24.74
C CYS A 371 -17.70 -1.12 -24.55
N ILE A 372 -16.56 -1.56 -23.99
CA ILE A 372 -15.39 -0.70 -23.86
C ILE A 372 -14.87 -0.28 -25.24
N GLU A 373 -14.76 -1.18 -26.21
CA GLU A 373 -14.35 -0.78 -27.57
C GLU A 373 -15.36 0.18 -28.23
N SER A 374 -16.66 -0.01 -27.99
CA SER A 374 -17.70 0.83 -28.62
C SER A 374 -17.74 2.26 -28.07
N ILE A 375 -17.35 2.46 -26.81
CA ILE A 375 -17.30 3.80 -26.22
C ILE A 375 -16.00 4.54 -26.51
N LEU A 376 -14.99 3.90 -27.11
CA LEU A 376 -13.72 4.58 -27.38
C LEU A 376 -13.84 5.50 -28.62
N PRO A 377 -13.33 6.73 -28.54
CA PRO A 377 -13.20 7.57 -29.73
C PRO A 377 -12.15 6.96 -30.68
N SER A 378 -12.29 7.22 -31.97
CA SER A 378 -11.36 6.72 -33.00
C SER A 378 -9.94 7.28 -32.84
N GLU A 379 -9.84 8.50 -32.31
CA GLU A 379 -8.58 9.16 -32.00
C GLU A 379 -8.63 9.71 -30.57
N LYS A 380 -7.45 9.92 -29.98
CA LYS A 380 -7.34 10.54 -28.66
C LYS A 380 -7.89 11.97 -28.70
N VAL A 381 -8.80 12.29 -27.79
CA VAL A 381 -9.40 13.63 -27.68
C VAL A 381 -8.80 14.41 -26.50
N GLU A 382 -8.94 15.73 -26.53
CA GLU A 382 -8.69 16.57 -25.35
C GLU A 382 -9.73 16.28 -24.26
N PHE A 383 -9.32 16.46 -23.00
CA PHE A 383 -10.19 16.19 -21.87
C PHE A 383 -11.42 17.10 -21.88
N ASN A 384 -12.60 16.48 -21.96
CA ASN A 384 -13.88 17.12 -21.80
C ASN A 384 -14.78 16.22 -20.95
N TYR A 385 -15.21 16.72 -19.79
CA TYR A 385 -16.01 15.97 -18.84
C TYR A 385 -17.35 15.52 -19.43
N GLU A 386 -18.05 16.39 -20.18
CA GLU A 386 -19.37 16.08 -20.74
C GLU A 386 -19.30 15.01 -21.83
N THR A 387 -18.26 15.05 -22.67
CA THR A 387 -18.05 14.01 -23.69
C THR A 387 -17.76 12.65 -23.05
N LEU A 388 -16.95 12.62 -21.99
CA LEU A 388 -16.67 11.41 -21.22
C LEU A 388 -17.93 10.89 -20.49
N HIS A 389 -18.71 11.79 -19.89
CA HIS A 389 -19.99 11.46 -19.26
C HIS A 389 -20.92 10.74 -20.24
N LYS A 390 -21.15 11.35 -21.41
CA LYS A 390 -22.00 10.79 -22.46
C LYS A 390 -21.53 9.42 -22.95
N ALA A 391 -20.22 9.20 -23.01
CA ALA A 391 -19.67 7.89 -23.37
C ALA A 391 -20.01 6.82 -22.33
N LEU A 392 -19.90 7.16 -21.04
CA LEU A 392 -20.16 6.25 -19.94
C LEU A 392 -21.65 6.00 -19.66
N GLU A 393 -22.56 6.73 -20.30
CA GLU A 393 -23.99 6.37 -20.36
C GLU A 393 -24.19 5.00 -21.03
N GLN A 394 -23.45 4.71 -22.11
CA GLN A 394 -23.52 3.40 -22.78
C GLN A 394 -23.04 2.27 -21.87
N LEU A 395 -21.96 2.51 -21.12
CA LEU A 395 -21.48 1.57 -20.11
C LEU A 395 -22.53 1.37 -19.03
N SER A 396 -23.22 2.44 -18.60
CA SER A 396 -24.30 2.35 -17.64
C SER A 396 -25.46 1.47 -18.13
N ASP A 397 -25.86 1.61 -19.39
CA ASP A 397 -26.91 0.78 -19.97
C ASP A 397 -26.48 -0.69 -20.07
N PHE A 398 -25.21 -0.94 -20.38
CA PHE A 398 -24.63 -2.28 -20.35
C PHE A 398 -24.69 -2.90 -18.94
N GLU A 399 -24.20 -2.20 -17.92
CA GLU A 399 -24.20 -2.70 -16.53
C GLU A 399 -25.63 -3.03 -16.06
N LYS A 400 -26.61 -2.17 -16.37
CA LYS A 400 -28.02 -2.41 -16.04
C LYS A 400 -28.60 -3.67 -16.71
N ARG A 401 -28.26 -3.91 -17.99
CA ARG A 401 -28.65 -5.15 -18.69
C ARG A 401 -27.96 -6.39 -18.10
N ALA A 402 -26.68 -6.30 -17.80
CA ALA A 402 -25.93 -7.39 -17.21
C ALA A 402 -26.49 -7.79 -15.83
N ASN A 403 -26.78 -6.80 -14.99
CA ASN A 403 -27.42 -6.99 -13.69
C ASN A 403 -28.83 -7.61 -13.80
N SER A 404 -29.61 -7.22 -14.83
CA SER A 404 -30.93 -7.82 -15.09
C SER A 404 -30.83 -9.33 -15.36
N ARG A 405 -29.84 -9.77 -16.16
CA ARG A 405 -29.60 -11.20 -16.41
C ARG A 405 -29.26 -11.98 -15.15
N VAL A 406 -28.52 -11.37 -14.22
CA VAL A 406 -28.19 -12.01 -12.93
C VAL A 406 -29.46 -12.26 -12.13
N ILE A 407 -30.37 -11.28 -12.02
CA ILE A 407 -31.66 -11.46 -11.34
C ILE A 407 -32.51 -12.52 -12.05
N GLU A 408 -32.67 -12.40 -13.38
CA GLU A 408 -33.49 -13.32 -14.19
C GLU A 408 -33.01 -14.78 -14.10
N SER A 409 -31.69 -14.99 -13.96
CA SER A 409 -31.12 -16.33 -13.81
C SER A 409 -31.42 -17.00 -12.47
N GLY A 410 -31.82 -16.24 -11.46
CA GLY A 410 -32.10 -16.74 -10.11
C GLY A 410 -30.87 -17.20 -9.33
N VAL A 411 -29.64 -16.90 -9.78
CA VAL A 411 -28.39 -17.38 -9.13
C VAL A 411 -28.20 -16.88 -7.70
N LEU A 412 -28.83 -15.76 -7.34
CA LEU A 412 -28.75 -15.15 -6.00
C LEU A 412 -29.85 -15.64 -5.05
N LYS A 413 -30.81 -16.41 -5.55
CA LYS A 413 -31.95 -16.91 -4.77
C LYS A 413 -31.48 -17.94 -3.74
N GLY A 414 -31.97 -17.81 -2.52
CA GLY A 414 -31.68 -18.74 -1.42
C GLY A 414 -30.39 -18.44 -0.65
N LEU A 415 -29.71 -17.33 -0.91
CA LEU A 415 -28.56 -16.89 -0.11
C LEU A 415 -29.00 -16.51 1.31
N ASN A 416 -28.30 -17.03 2.32
CA ASN A 416 -28.60 -16.73 3.73
C ASN A 416 -27.82 -15.49 4.20
N LEU A 417 -28.50 -14.57 4.88
CA LEU A 417 -27.91 -13.33 5.40
C LEU A 417 -26.71 -13.59 6.34
N GLU A 418 -26.78 -14.59 7.21
CA GLU A 418 -25.70 -14.89 8.16
C GLU A 418 -24.47 -15.49 7.48
N ASP A 419 -24.65 -16.21 6.37
CA ASP A 419 -23.52 -16.69 5.55
C ASP A 419 -22.85 -15.52 4.81
N ILE A 420 -23.62 -14.53 4.33
CA ILE A 420 -23.08 -13.30 3.74
C ILE A 420 -22.27 -12.51 4.77
N LYS A 421 -22.82 -12.29 5.97
CA LYS A 421 -22.11 -11.60 7.06
C LYS A 421 -20.83 -12.34 7.45
N ARG A 422 -20.87 -13.67 7.53
CA ARG A 422 -19.67 -14.48 7.83
C ARG A 422 -18.62 -14.37 6.72
N ALA A 423 -19.04 -14.28 5.46
CA ALA A 423 -18.13 -14.07 4.35
C ALA A 423 -17.49 -12.68 4.39
N GLY A 424 -18.27 -11.63 4.68
CA GLY A 424 -17.76 -10.27 4.85
C GLY A 424 -16.73 -10.18 5.98
N GLN A 425 -17.01 -10.80 7.13
CA GLN A 425 -16.05 -10.86 8.25
C GLN A 425 -14.69 -11.49 7.91
N ARG A 426 -14.67 -12.39 6.92
CA ARG A 426 -13.46 -13.12 6.48
C ARG A 426 -12.87 -12.57 5.18
N LEU A 427 -13.46 -11.51 4.66
CA LEU A 427 -13.04 -10.90 3.41
C LEU A 427 -11.64 -10.30 3.59
N ILE A 428 -10.74 -10.69 2.69
CA ILE A 428 -9.39 -10.14 2.67
C ILE A 428 -9.45 -8.80 1.94
N LEU A 429 -9.16 -7.74 2.69
CA LEU A 429 -9.00 -6.39 2.17
C LEU A 429 -7.53 -6.13 1.83
N GLN A 430 -7.31 -5.18 0.92
CA GLN A 430 -5.97 -4.75 0.51
C GLN A 430 -5.16 -4.30 1.73
N ASP A 431 -3.87 -4.64 1.74
CA ASP A 431 -2.97 -4.25 2.83
C ASP A 431 -2.99 -2.72 3.03
N GLY A 432 -3.09 -2.29 4.29
CA GLY A 432 -3.18 -0.87 4.66
C GLY A 432 -4.59 -0.26 4.62
N CYS A 433 -5.55 -0.85 3.90
CA CYS A 433 -6.91 -0.32 3.70
C CYS A 433 -7.66 -0.09 5.04
N ILE A 434 -7.81 -1.14 5.86
CA ILE A 434 -8.49 -1.01 7.16
C ILE A 434 -7.77 -0.02 8.08
N SER A 435 -6.44 -0.06 8.12
CA SER A 435 -5.63 0.86 8.94
C SER A 435 -5.88 2.32 8.55
N PHE A 436 -6.01 2.61 7.25
CA PHE A 436 -6.38 3.94 6.77
C PHE A 436 -7.74 4.37 7.31
N PHE A 437 -8.80 3.59 7.06
CA PHE A 437 -10.16 3.93 7.50
C PHE A 437 -10.30 4.01 9.02
N GLN A 438 -9.63 3.12 9.77
CA GLN A 438 -9.57 3.19 11.23
C GLN A 438 -8.93 4.49 11.73
N LYS A 439 -7.82 4.92 11.12
CA LYS A 439 -7.09 6.12 11.57
C LYS A 439 -7.91 7.37 11.33
N ILE A 440 -8.58 7.49 10.19
CA ILE A 440 -9.41 8.66 9.88
C ILE A 440 -10.71 8.69 10.70
N THR A 441 -11.39 7.56 10.88
CA THR A 441 -12.64 7.50 11.68
C THR A 441 -12.40 7.77 13.16
N LYS A 442 -11.25 7.34 13.71
CA LYS A 442 -10.87 7.62 15.10
C LYS A 442 -10.45 9.08 15.32
N ASN A 443 -9.98 9.76 14.28
CA ASN A 443 -9.50 11.12 14.39
C ASN A 443 -10.64 12.15 14.23
N LYS A 444 -11.41 12.33 15.30
CA LYS A 444 -12.58 13.23 15.32
C LYS A 444 -12.26 14.69 15.00
N SER A 445 -11.01 15.12 15.18
CA SER A 445 -10.60 16.48 14.84
C SER A 445 -10.39 16.69 13.34
N LEU A 446 -10.46 15.67 12.49
CA LEU A 446 -10.31 15.84 11.04
C LEU A 446 -11.58 16.30 10.32
N ASN A 447 -12.72 16.42 11.02
CA ASN A 447 -14.03 16.74 10.43
C ASN A 447 -14.25 16.06 9.05
N ALA A 448 -14.01 14.74 9.02
CA ALA A 448 -14.00 13.95 7.79
C ALA A 448 -15.23 13.05 7.71
N ASN A 449 -15.90 13.07 6.56
CA ASN A 449 -16.97 12.13 6.23
C ASN A 449 -16.47 11.10 5.22
N ILE A 450 -16.80 9.85 5.48
CA ILE A 450 -16.32 8.73 4.67
C ILE A 450 -17.51 8.00 4.06
N HIS A 451 -17.44 7.82 2.76
CA HIS A 451 -18.48 7.22 1.94
C HIS A 451 -17.89 6.09 1.10
N VAL A 452 -18.52 4.92 1.16
CA VAL A 452 -18.21 3.81 0.25
C VAL A 452 -19.28 3.78 -0.83
N LEU A 453 -18.92 4.03 -2.09
CA LEU A 453 -19.82 4.01 -3.24
C LEU A 453 -19.50 2.79 -4.09
N SER A 454 -20.37 1.78 -4.11
CA SER A 454 -20.03 0.48 -4.71
C SER A 454 -21.19 -0.12 -5.52
N TYR A 455 -20.83 -0.88 -6.56
CA TYR A 455 -21.77 -1.71 -7.32
C TYR A 455 -22.19 -2.98 -6.58
N CYS A 456 -21.57 -3.28 -5.43
CA CYS A 456 -21.83 -4.50 -4.70
C CYS A 456 -23.33 -4.74 -4.53
N TRP A 457 -23.75 -5.97 -4.80
CA TRP A 457 -25.16 -6.36 -4.76
C TRP A 457 -25.73 -6.43 -3.34
N CYS A 458 -24.88 -6.39 -2.30
CA CYS A 458 -25.30 -6.52 -0.91
C CYS A 458 -24.44 -5.67 0.03
N GLY A 459 -25.05 -4.65 0.64
CA GLY A 459 -24.39 -3.72 1.57
C GLY A 459 -23.94 -4.38 2.87
N ASP A 460 -24.65 -5.42 3.35
CA ASP A 460 -24.27 -6.21 4.52
C ASP A 460 -22.87 -6.84 4.38
N LEU A 461 -22.48 -7.24 3.16
CA LEU A 461 -21.15 -7.79 2.89
C LEU A 461 -20.06 -6.74 3.14
N ILE A 462 -20.27 -5.52 2.64
CA ILE A 462 -19.35 -4.38 2.83
C ILE A 462 -19.29 -4.02 4.31
N LEU A 463 -20.45 -3.86 4.94
CA LEU A 463 -20.56 -3.46 6.34
C LEU A 463 -19.79 -4.41 7.26
N THR A 464 -20.02 -5.72 7.10
CA THR A 464 -19.35 -6.72 7.94
C THR A 464 -17.87 -6.87 7.66
N ALA A 465 -17.40 -6.57 6.44
CA ALA A 465 -15.97 -6.52 6.11
C ALA A 465 -15.24 -5.37 6.80
N PHE A 466 -15.87 -4.20 6.91
CA PHE A 466 -15.28 -3.06 7.62
C PHE A 466 -15.42 -3.18 9.15
N SER A 467 -16.56 -3.65 9.65
CA SER A 467 -16.78 -3.86 11.08
C SER A 467 -15.87 -4.94 11.67
N SER A 468 -15.53 -6.01 10.93
CA SER A 468 -14.53 -6.99 11.39
C SER A 468 -13.14 -6.37 11.56
N GLY A 469 -12.84 -5.36 10.75
CA GLY A 469 -11.69 -4.48 10.87
C GLY A 469 -11.85 -3.34 11.89
N GLY A 470 -12.91 -3.31 12.71
CA GLY A 470 -13.13 -2.28 13.72
C GLY A 470 -13.44 -0.89 13.16
N VAL A 471 -14.08 -0.81 11.99
CA VAL A 471 -14.54 0.42 11.36
C VAL A 471 -16.06 0.39 11.21
N ASP A 472 -16.78 1.02 12.15
CA ASP A 472 -18.26 0.94 12.22
C ASP A 472 -18.98 2.22 11.75
N VAL A 473 -18.24 3.30 11.45
CA VAL A 473 -18.81 4.65 11.21
C VAL A 473 -18.67 5.06 9.73
N LEU A 474 -18.95 4.15 8.80
CA LEU A 474 -18.88 4.40 7.36
C LEU A 474 -20.28 4.58 6.76
N ASN A 475 -20.44 5.55 5.87
CA ASN A 475 -21.65 5.68 5.07
C ASN A 475 -21.51 4.76 3.84
N ILE A 476 -22.24 3.64 3.84
CA ILE A 476 -22.19 2.66 2.74
C ILE A 476 -23.36 2.92 1.78
N HIS A 477 -23.04 3.12 0.51
CA HIS A 477 -23.99 3.31 -0.58
C HIS A 477 -23.79 2.18 -1.58
N ALA A 478 -24.52 1.10 -1.34
CA ALA A 478 -24.52 -0.12 -2.14
C ALA A 478 -25.94 -0.65 -2.27
N ASN A 479 -26.11 -1.69 -3.09
CA ASN A 479 -27.40 -2.33 -3.29
C ASN A 479 -27.71 -3.30 -2.14
N GLU A 480 -28.98 -3.68 -1.99
CA GLU A 480 -29.41 -4.62 -0.95
C GLU A 480 -30.23 -5.75 -1.54
N PHE A 481 -30.18 -6.94 -0.94
CA PHE A 481 -31.09 -8.01 -1.30
C PHE A 481 -32.48 -7.82 -0.66
N ASN A 482 -33.51 -8.26 -1.37
CA ASN A 482 -34.81 -8.50 -0.76
C ASN A 482 -34.79 -9.86 -0.05
N TYR A 483 -35.15 -9.86 1.23
CA TYR A 483 -35.17 -11.06 2.06
C TYR A 483 -36.60 -11.50 2.41
N GLU A 484 -36.83 -12.80 2.37
CA GLU A 484 -37.90 -13.46 3.11
C GLU A 484 -37.27 -14.07 4.37
N GLU A 485 -37.62 -13.51 5.53
CA GLU A 485 -36.91 -13.75 6.79
C GLU A 485 -35.41 -13.43 6.68
N SER A 486 -34.56 -14.46 6.57
CA SER A 486 -33.10 -14.33 6.43
C SER A 486 -32.58 -14.92 5.11
N ILE A 487 -33.46 -15.22 4.17
CA ILE A 487 -33.14 -15.87 2.90
C ILE A 487 -33.44 -14.91 1.75
N SER A 488 -32.45 -14.66 0.90
CA SER A 488 -32.60 -13.80 -0.26
C SER A 488 -33.60 -14.39 -1.25
N THR A 489 -34.53 -13.57 -1.70
CA THR A 489 -35.49 -13.86 -2.77
C THR A 489 -34.81 -13.96 -4.15
N GLY A 490 -33.59 -13.42 -4.27
CA GLY A 490 -32.87 -13.24 -5.52
C GLY A 490 -33.08 -11.87 -6.17
N GLU A 491 -34.02 -11.06 -5.65
CA GLU A 491 -34.21 -9.68 -6.08
C GLU A 491 -33.27 -8.71 -5.35
N ILE A 492 -32.92 -7.62 -6.03
CA ILE A 492 -32.01 -6.57 -5.54
C ILE A 492 -32.75 -5.23 -5.52
N VAL A 493 -32.66 -4.54 -4.39
CA VAL A 493 -32.99 -3.11 -4.26
C VAL A 493 -31.80 -2.29 -4.75
N TRP A 494 -31.94 -1.76 -5.96
CA TRP A 494 -30.90 -1.00 -6.63
C TRP A 494 -30.79 0.43 -6.09
N LYS A 495 -29.61 0.76 -5.57
CA LYS A 495 -29.20 2.13 -5.20
C LYS A 495 -28.08 2.64 -6.11
N VAL A 496 -27.09 1.79 -6.40
CA VAL A 496 -25.91 2.12 -7.19
C VAL A 496 -25.54 0.91 -8.06
N GLN A 497 -25.92 0.96 -9.33
CA GLN A 497 -25.76 -0.19 -10.26
C GLN A 497 -24.95 0.16 -11.51
N SER A 498 -24.56 1.43 -11.68
CA SER A 498 -23.87 1.90 -12.88
C SER A 498 -22.97 3.13 -12.61
N PRO A 499 -22.10 3.51 -13.57
CA PRO A 499 -21.24 4.69 -13.42
C PRO A 499 -22.06 5.99 -13.26
N ILE A 500 -23.21 6.06 -13.93
CA ILE A 500 -24.12 7.20 -13.87
C ILE A 500 -24.81 7.28 -12.50
N ASP A 501 -25.20 6.14 -11.95
CA ASP A 501 -25.80 6.10 -10.61
C ASP A 501 -24.75 6.46 -9.52
N LYS A 502 -23.48 6.03 -9.71
CA LYS A 502 -22.35 6.43 -8.84
C LYS A 502 -22.13 7.94 -8.81
N ILE A 503 -22.05 8.59 -9.98
CA ILE A 503 -21.81 10.04 -10.04
C ILE A 503 -23.03 10.83 -9.52
N GLN A 504 -24.24 10.32 -9.71
CA GLN A 504 -25.44 10.90 -9.12
C GLN A 504 -25.36 10.86 -7.58
N ALA A 505 -25.11 9.70 -6.99
CA ALA A 505 -24.95 9.56 -5.55
C ALA A 505 -23.81 10.45 -5.00
N PHE A 506 -22.67 10.50 -5.69
CA PHE A 506 -21.56 11.38 -5.34
C PHE A 506 -21.98 12.87 -5.30
N ASN A 507 -22.71 13.34 -6.31
CA ASN A 507 -23.19 14.71 -6.37
C ASN A 507 -24.22 15.00 -5.27
N ASP A 508 -25.16 14.10 -5.01
CA ASP A 508 -26.20 14.25 -4.00
C ASP A 508 -25.57 14.37 -2.60
N ILE A 509 -24.61 13.50 -2.27
CA ILE A 509 -23.86 13.57 -1.01
C ILE A 509 -23.12 14.91 -0.86
N LEU A 510 -22.50 15.40 -1.92
CA LEU A 510 -21.81 16.68 -1.89
C LEU A 510 -22.78 17.87 -1.76
N GLN A 511 -24.00 17.77 -2.29
CA GLN A 511 -25.03 18.82 -2.18
C GLN A 511 -25.70 18.84 -0.79
N ASP A 512 -26.03 17.66 -0.25
CA ASP A 512 -26.74 17.51 1.04
C ASP A 512 -25.96 18.08 2.24
N CYS A 513 -24.63 18.15 2.12
CA CYS A 513 -23.76 18.82 3.10
C CYS A 513 -23.89 20.36 2.99
N SER A 514 -25.08 20.93 3.17
CA SER A 514 -25.48 22.32 2.91
C SER A 514 -24.90 23.41 3.85
N ASN A 515 -23.77 23.15 4.53
CA ASN A 515 -23.06 24.19 5.28
C ASN A 515 -22.14 24.99 4.34
N GLU A 516 -22.02 26.31 4.57
CA GLU A 516 -21.15 27.27 3.84
C GLU A 516 -19.62 26.96 3.91
N ARG A 517 -19.25 25.76 4.39
CA ARG A 517 -17.87 25.31 4.62
C ARG A 517 -17.21 24.85 3.33
N LYS A 518 -15.89 25.05 3.25
CA LYS A 518 -15.09 24.65 2.09
C LYS A 518 -14.91 23.14 2.08
N LYS A 519 -15.43 22.47 1.06
CA LYS A 519 -15.35 21.01 0.91
C LYS A 519 -14.12 20.65 0.10
N LEU A 520 -13.38 19.64 0.57
CA LEU A 520 -12.32 19.01 -0.20
C LEU A 520 -12.69 17.55 -0.44
N SER A 521 -12.92 17.20 -1.70
CA SER A 521 -13.34 15.86 -2.10
C SER A 521 -12.17 15.00 -2.60
N VAL A 522 -12.02 13.82 -2.02
CA VAL A 522 -11.06 12.80 -2.44
C VAL A 522 -11.85 11.57 -2.87
N TYR A 523 -11.64 11.08 -4.09
CA TYR A 523 -12.23 9.83 -4.56
C TYR A 523 -11.13 8.80 -4.84
N ILE A 524 -11.28 7.60 -4.30
CA ILE A 524 -10.37 6.47 -4.48
C ILE A 524 -11.10 5.36 -5.24
N GLY A 525 -10.55 4.91 -6.37
CA GLY A 525 -11.16 3.83 -7.18
C GLY A 525 -10.15 3.14 -8.09
N ASP A 526 -10.55 2.07 -8.75
CA ASP A 526 -9.67 1.27 -9.62
C ASP A 526 -10.23 1.05 -11.04
N SER A 527 -11.50 1.41 -11.29
CA SER A 527 -12.25 0.90 -12.43
C SER A 527 -12.78 2.00 -13.37
N VAL A 528 -13.13 1.65 -14.61
CA VAL A 528 -13.83 2.55 -15.56
C VAL A 528 -15.14 3.09 -14.96
N GLY A 529 -15.80 2.31 -14.11
CA GLY A 529 -17.04 2.73 -13.46
C GLY A 529 -16.87 3.88 -12.47
N ASP A 530 -15.65 4.08 -11.98
CA ASP A 530 -15.30 5.15 -11.06
C ASP A 530 -14.84 6.42 -11.78
N LEU A 531 -14.60 6.34 -13.09
CA LEU A 531 -13.88 7.36 -13.84
C LEU A 531 -14.55 8.74 -13.75
N LEU A 532 -15.89 8.81 -13.75
CA LEU A 532 -16.63 10.07 -13.59
C LEU A 532 -16.41 10.69 -12.21
N CYS A 533 -16.53 9.90 -11.15
CA CYS A 533 -16.33 10.38 -9.78
C CYS A 533 -14.86 10.76 -9.54
N LEU A 534 -13.92 9.95 -10.04
CA LEU A 534 -12.48 10.20 -9.99
C LEU A 534 -12.12 11.55 -10.61
N VAL A 535 -12.61 11.85 -11.81
CA VAL A 535 -12.31 13.15 -12.46
C VAL A 535 -13.12 14.30 -11.88
N LYS A 536 -14.30 14.04 -11.28
CA LYS A 536 -15.14 15.08 -10.69
C LYS A 536 -14.59 15.58 -9.35
N ALA A 537 -14.05 14.67 -8.53
CA ALA A 537 -13.47 14.98 -7.23
C ALA A 537 -12.28 15.96 -7.36
N ASP A 538 -12.03 16.75 -6.31
CA ASP A 538 -10.89 17.67 -6.26
C ASP A 538 -9.56 16.92 -6.37
N ILE A 539 -9.53 15.70 -5.81
CA ILE A 539 -8.42 14.77 -5.89
C ILE A 539 -8.96 13.38 -6.25
N GLY A 540 -8.73 12.95 -7.49
CA GLY A 540 -8.98 11.58 -7.94
C GLY A 540 -7.72 10.72 -7.78
N ILE A 541 -7.82 9.64 -6.99
CA ILE A 541 -6.74 8.68 -6.76
C ILE A 541 -7.16 7.32 -7.33
N VAL A 542 -6.38 6.84 -8.28
CA VAL A 542 -6.50 5.52 -8.86
C VAL A 542 -5.58 4.56 -8.14
N ILE A 543 -6.13 3.49 -7.59
CA ILE A 543 -5.35 2.36 -7.06
C ILE A 543 -5.44 1.18 -8.02
N GLY A 544 -4.36 0.40 -8.13
CA GLY A 544 -4.31 -0.76 -9.01
C GLY A 544 -3.91 -0.48 -10.47
N SER A 545 -4.06 -1.50 -11.31
CA SER A 545 -3.45 -1.59 -12.64
C SER A 545 -4.45 -1.79 -13.79
N SER A 546 -5.73 -1.48 -13.58
CA SER A 546 -6.80 -1.64 -14.56
C SER A 546 -6.44 -1.06 -15.94
N SER A 547 -6.26 -1.95 -16.92
CA SER A 547 -5.89 -1.59 -18.29
C SER A 547 -7.03 -0.86 -19.00
N SER A 548 -8.28 -1.30 -18.81
CA SER A 548 -9.46 -0.64 -19.37
C SER A 548 -9.63 0.79 -18.84
N LEU A 549 -9.44 1.02 -17.54
CA LEU A 549 -9.51 2.38 -16.96
C LEU A 549 -8.48 3.29 -17.63
N ARG A 550 -7.24 2.84 -17.75
CA ARG A 550 -6.16 3.62 -18.37
C ARG A 550 -6.42 3.84 -19.86
N LYS A 551 -6.92 2.83 -20.58
CA LYS A 551 -7.26 2.91 -22.01
C LYS A 551 -8.36 3.95 -22.24
N VAL A 552 -9.50 3.81 -21.56
CA VAL A 552 -10.63 4.74 -21.68
C VAL A 552 -10.22 6.14 -21.25
N GLY A 553 -9.69 6.30 -20.04
CA GLY A 553 -9.26 7.61 -19.53
C GLY A 553 -8.29 8.31 -20.48
N SER A 554 -7.24 7.62 -20.95
CA SER A 554 -6.22 8.24 -21.81
C SER A 554 -6.77 8.65 -23.17
N GLN A 555 -7.70 7.87 -23.74
CA GLN A 555 -8.36 8.22 -25.00
C GLN A 555 -9.28 9.42 -24.87
N TYR A 556 -9.86 9.62 -23.68
CA TYR A 556 -10.63 10.79 -23.29
C TYR A 556 -9.79 11.93 -22.72
N GLY A 557 -8.48 11.92 -22.94
CA GLY A 557 -7.59 13.02 -22.55
C GLY A 557 -7.22 13.08 -21.07
N VAL A 558 -7.60 12.09 -20.25
CA VAL A 558 -7.20 11.99 -18.84
C VAL A 558 -5.72 11.61 -18.74
N SER A 559 -4.99 12.32 -17.89
CA SER A 559 -3.59 12.05 -17.55
C SER A 559 -3.51 11.26 -16.24
N PHE A 560 -2.78 10.14 -16.25
CA PHE A 560 -2.50 9.34 -15.07
C PHE A 560 -1.08 9.64 -14.59
N VAL A 561 -0.97 10.27 -13.43
CA VAL A 561 0.31 10.72 -12.86
C VAL A 561 0.59 9.93 -11.59
N PRO A 562 1.77 9.30 -11.42
CA PRO A 562 2.11 8.66 -10.15
C PRO A 562 2.00 9.65 -8.99
N LEU A 563 1.39 9.23 -7.87
CA LEU A 563 0.98 10.12 -6.79
C LEU A 563 2.15 10.97 -6.29
N PHE A 564 3.23 10.35 -5.79
CA PHE A 564 4.38 11.08 -5.26
C PHE A 564 5.03 12.06 -6.26
N PRO A 565 5.42 11.67 -7.49
CA PRO A 565 5.88 12.63 -8.51
C PRO A 565 4.89 13.79 -8.78
N GLY A 566 3.60 13.49 -8.82
CA GLY A 566 2.54 14.48 -8.97
C GLY A 566 2.50 15.48 -7.82
N LEU A 567 2.66 15.00 -6.57
CA LEU A 567 2.76 15.84 -5.38
C LEU A 567 4.01 16.71 -5.41
N VAL A 568 5.17 16.18 -5.81
CA VAL A 568 6.42 16.94 -5.89
C VAL A 568 6.27 18.12 -6.85
N LYS A 569 5.68 17.89 -8.03
CA LYS A 569 5.37 18.96 -8.99
C LYS A 569 4.40 19.99 -8.39
N LYS A 570 3.34 19.54 -7.73
CA LYS A 570 2.36 20.44 -7.07
C LYS A 570 2.98 21.25 -5.94
N GLN A 571 3.89 20.67 -5.16
CA GLN A 571 4.61 21.35 -4.09
C GLN A 571 5.56 22.42 -4.65
N LYS A 572 6.20 22.16 -5.79
CA LYS A 572 7.02 23.15 -6.51
C LYS A 572 6.17 24.33 -6.98
N GLU A 573 5.05 24.05 -7.65
CA GLU A 573 4.08 25.08 -8.09
C GLU A 573 3.58 25.94 -6.92
N PHE A 574 3.28 25.30 -5.79
CA PHE A 574 2.81 25.98 -4.58
C PHE A 574 3.89 26.85 -3.93
N GLY A 575 5.14 26.40 -3.91
CA GLY A 575 6.29 27.19 -3.44
C GLY A 575 6.59 28.42 -4.29
N GLU A 576 6.31 28.38 -5.59
CA GLU A 576 6.45 29.52 -6.52
C GLU A 576 5.30 30.55 -6.43
N GLY A 577 4.31 30.34 -5.55
CA GLY A 577 3.16 31.22 -5.39
C GLY A 577 2.13 31.12 -6.53
N ARG A 578 2.15 30.04 -7.33
CA ARG A 578 1.19 29.82 -8.42
C ARG A 578 -0.12 29.24 -7.86
N SER A 579 -1.17 30.08 -7.86
CA SER A 579 -2.58 29.81 -7.53
C SER A 579 -2.90 29.43 -6.08
N PRO A 580 -3.92 30.05 -5.45
CA PRO A 580 -4.40 29.68 -4.11
C PRO A 580 -5.23 28.38 -4.07
N SER A 581 -5.65 27.82 -5.22
CA SER A 581 -6.38 26.54 -5.30
C SER A 581 -5.49 25.43 -5.85
N ILE A 582 -4.85 24.66 -4.95
CA ILE A 582 -3.90 23.58 -5.29
C ILE A 582 -4.62 22.41 -5.97
N TRP A 583 -5.83 22.10 -5.50
CA TRP A 583 -6.67 21.01 -5.95
C TRP A 583 -7.89 21.55 -6.69
N LYS A 584 -8.25 20.91 -7.80
CA LYS A 584 -9.40 21.31 -8.61
C LYS A 584 -9.97 20.09 -9.32
N GLY A 585 -11.26 19.86 -9.12
CA GLY A 585 -12.01 18.87 -9.88
C GLY A 585 -12.05 19.18 -11.38
N GLN A 586 -12.29 18.14 -12.17
CA GLN A 586 -12.34 18.18 -13.63
C GLN A 586 -11.07 18.76 -14.27
N SER A 587 -9.91 18.55 -13.64
CA SER A 587 -8.61 18.93 -14.22
C SER A 587 -8.14 17.98 -15.32
N GLY A 588 -8.78 16.82 -15.47
CA GLY A 588 -8.32 15.74 -16.33
C GLY A 588 -7.06 15.04 -15.81
N ILE A 589 -6.62 15.31 -14.58
CA ILE A 589 -5.46 14.66 -13.95
C ILE A 589 -5.96 13.73 -12.85
N LEU A 590 -5.53 12.47 -12.92
CA LEU A 590 -5.75 11.47 -11.88
C LEU A 590 -4.39 11.00 -11.33
N TYR A 591 -4.31 10.87 -10.01
CA TYR A 591 -3.11 10.40 -9.34
C TYR A 591 -3.14 8.89 -9.19
N THR A 592 -2.05 8.18 -9.45
CA THR A 592 -2.00 6.72 -9.28
C THR A 592 -1.19 6.34 -8.05
N ALA A 593 -1.82 5.64 -7.11
CA ALA A 593 -1.20 5.09 -5.92
C ALA A 593 -0.82 3.61 -6.13
N SER A 594 0.32 3.18 -5.58
CA SER A 594 0.76 1.78 -5.67
C SER A 594 0.19 0.91 -4.53
N SER A 595 -0.22 1.55 -3.43
CA SER A 595 -0.70 0.91 -2.22
C SER A 595 -1.60 1.86 -1.42
N TRP A 596 -2.33 1.32 -0.43
CA TRP A 596 -3.02 2.16 0.56
C TRP A 596 -2.05 2.93 1.47
N ASP A 597 -0.80 2.49 1.60
CA ASP A 597 0.21 3.23 2.37
C ASP A 597 0.58 4.55 1.69
N ASP A 598 0.63 4.60 0.35
CA ASP A 598 0.81 5.86 -0.40
C ASP A 598 -0.33 6.85 -0.10
N ILE A 599 -1.58 6.35 -0.13
CA ILE A 599 -2.79 7.13 0.13
C ILE A 599 -2.79 7.62 1.58
N HIS A 600 -2.45 6.73 2.52
CA HIS A 600 -2.33 7.06 3.94
C HIS A 600 -1.29 8.14 4.18
N ALA A 601 -0.09 7.97 3.63
CA ALA A 601 1.02 8.90 3.81
C ALA A 601 0.69 10.29 3.22
N PHE A 602 0.03 10.32 2.05
CA PHE A 602 -0.43 11.57 1.45
C PHE A 602 -1.52 12.27 2.28
N ILE A 603 -2.56 11.55 2.71
CA ILE A 603 -3.73 12.18 3.35
C ILE A 603 -3.48 12.46 4.84
N LEU A 604 -3.00 11.46 5.57
CA LEU A 604 -2.89 11.48 7.03
C LEU A 604 -1.46 11.74 7.54
N GLY A 605 -0.44 11.36 6.76
CA GLY A 605 0.95 11.39 7.22
C GLY A 605 1.25 10.25 8.19
N TRP A 606 2.20 10.47 9.10
CA TRP A 606 2.67 9.48 10.08
C TRP A 606 1.75 9.32 11.31
#